data_AF-C7NSW8-F1
#
_entry.id   AF-C7NSW8-F1
#
_cell.length_a   1.000
_cell.length_b   1.000
_cell.length_c   1.000
_cell.angle_alpha   90.00
_cell.angle_beta   90.00
_cell.angle_gamma   90.00
#
_symmetry.space_group_name_H-M   'P 1'
#
loop_
_entity.id
_entity.type
_entity.pdbx_description
1 polymer ?
#
loop_
_entity_poly.entity_id
_entity_poly.type
_entity_poly.pdbx_seq_one_letter_code
_entity_poly.pdbx_strand_id
1 'polypeptide(L)'
;MSEIARTYSAVFAPEIFVLLCSLCLIGYEWRTSASNSLVGLGKRLGVLGFGWVVAFAIYQGVPHVVGPLPEWGVDATGSAGLAIGMLAIWLGWRIWNWGDIIPEFALLLVAVTIPHLLITPFWDISSHVLYAMTPAGYLLLVDRRFLPLSLVALGMVVARPLADAHTWLQSIGGLALALAFFIALAGVDSRDGSTLALVGE
;
A
#
# COMPACT_ATOMS: atom_id res chain seq x y z
N MET A 1 4.59 26.36 7.42
CA MET A 1 4.13 25.01 7.81
C MET A 1 3.36 24.32 6.70
N SER A 2 2.35 24.95 6.09
CA SER A 2 1.57 24.37 4.97
C SER A 2 2.43 23.94 3.77
N GLU A 3 3.43 24.73 3.37
CA GLU A 3 4.34 24.37 2.26
C GLU A 3 5.20 23.13 2.55
N ILE A 4 5.74 23.01 3.77
CA ILE A 4 6.49 21.82 4.21
C ILE A 4 5.58 20.58 4.18
N ALA A 5 4.34 20.72 4.64
CA ALA A 5 3.36 19.64 4.66
C ALA A 5 2.93 19.19 3.25
N ARG A 6 2.81 20.14 2.31
CA ARG A 6 2.56 19.85 0.88
C ARG A 6 3.72 19.11 0.24
N THR A 7 4.95 19.60 0.44
CA THR A 7 6.17 18.92 -0.05
C THR A 7 6.28 17.51 0.54
N TYR A 8 6.05 17.35 1.84
CA TYR A 8 6.04 16.04 2.49
C TYR A 8 5.01 15.10 1.86
N SER A 9 3.77 15.58 1.67
CA SER A 9 2.69 14.80 1.05
C SER A 9 3.01 14.39 -0.38
N ALA A 10 3.68 15.26 -1.15
CA ALA A 10 4.08 14.98 -2.52
C ALA A 10 5.23 13.97 -2.62
N VAL A 11 6.26 14.10 -1.75
CA VAL A 11 7.40 13.17 -1.71
C VAL A 11 6.95 11.76 -1.31
N PHE A 12 5.99 11.67 -0.39
CA PHE A 12 5.44 10.41 0.09
C PHE A 12 4.03 10.17 -0.46
N ALA A 13 3.78 10.57 -1.70
CA ALA A 13 2.54 10.26 -2.40
C ALA A 13 2.31 8.73 -2.43
N PRO A 14 1.05 8.27 -2.36
CA PRO A 14 0.69 6.84 -2.30
C PRO A 14 1.45 5.97 -3.30
N GLU A 15 1.49 6.38 -4.56
CA GLU A 15 2.09 5.61 -5.65
C GLU A 15 3.60 5.41 -5.48
N ILE A 16 4.30 6.43 -4.97
CA ILE A 16 5.75 6.37 -4.70
C ILE A 16 6.01 5.55 -3.44
N PHE A 17 5.21 5.77 -2.40
CA PHE A 17 5.46 5.17 -1.10
C PHE A 17 5.12 3.68 -1.08
N VAL A 18 4.01 3.28 -1.71
CA VAL A 18 3.68 1.86 -1.90
C VAL A 18 4.74 1.17 -2.75
N LEU A 19 5.28 1.84 -3.78
CA LEU A 19 6.36 1.30 -4.62
C LEU A 19 7.63 1.10 -3.80
N LEU A 20 8.03 2.09 -3.02
CA LEU A 20 9.18 2.01 -2.12
C LEU A 20 9.03 0.82 -1.16
N CYS A 21 7.86 0.70 -0.52
CA CYS A 21 7.61 -0.40 0.40
C CYS A 21 7.64 -1.77 -0.29
N SER A 22 7.08 -1.87 -1.49
CA SER A 22 7.12 -3.08 -2.31
C SER A 22 8.56 -3.46 -2.65
N LEU A 23 9.39 -2.50 -3.05
CA LEU A 23 10.81 -2.72 -3.33
C LEU A 23 11.58 -3.19 -2.08
N CYS A 24 11.29 -2.62 -0.92
CA CYS A 24 11.86 -3.07 0.36
C CYS A 24 11.48 -4.52 0.66
N LEU A 25 10.21 -4.91 0.51
CA LEU A 25 9.75 -6.29 0.73
C LEU A 25 10.37 -7.27 -0.26
N ILE A 26 10.43 -6.90 -1.55
CA ILE A 26 11.08 -7.75 -2.57
C ILE A 26 12.56 -7.94 -2.25
N GLY A 27 13.25 -6.87 -1.87
CA GLY A 27 14.65 -6.93 -1.47
C GLY A 27 14.87 -7.77 -0.22
N TYR A 28 13.97 -7.66 0.76
CA TYR A 28 13.97 -8.48 1.97
C TYR A 28 13.78 -9.97 1.64
N GLU A 29 12.68 -10.33 0.98
CA GLU A 29 12.34 -11.71 0.62
C GLU A 29 13.40 -12.34 -0.29
N TRP A 30 13.97 -11.56 -1.22
CA TRP A 30 15.06 -12.03 -2.07
C TRP A 30 16.34 -12.31 -1.28
N ARG A 31 16.71 -11.46 -0.32
CA ARG A 31 17.91 -11.66 0.50
C ARG A 31 17.79 -12.85 1.45
N THR A 32 16.59 -13.14 1.94
CA THR A 32 16.33 -14.27 2.84
C THR A 32 16.11 -15.60 2.10
N SER A 33 15.90 -15.56 0.78
CA SER A 33 15.73 -16.75 -0.04
C SER A 33 17.05 -17.53 -0.20
N ALA A 34 17.03 -18.85 0.01
CA ALA A 34 18.20 -19.72 -0.13
C ALA A 34 18.81 -19.76 -1.54
N SER A 35 18.05 -19.37 -2.57
CA SER A 35 18.45 -19.34 -3.98
C SER A 35 18.41 -17.93 -4.58
N ASN A 36 19.05 -16.97 -3.91
CA ASN A 36 19.05 -15.54 -4.26
C ASN A 36 19.83 -15.22 -5.56
N SER A 37 19.24 -15.53 -6.72
CA SER A 37 19.80 -15.21 -8.03
C SER A 37 19.42 -13.80 -8.51
N LEU A 38 20.33 -13.13 -9.23
CA LEU A 38 20.06 -11.82 -9.88
C LEU A 38 18.99 -11.91 -10.97
N VAL A 39 18.95 -13.04 -11.70
CA VAL A 39 17.90 -13.29 -12.70
C VAL A 39 16.53 -13.40 -12.04
N GLY A 40 16.44 -14.05 -10.87
CA GLY A 40 15.23 -14.11 -10.07
C GLY A 40 14.78 -12.72 -9.60
N LEU A 41 15.71 -11.89 -9.13
CA LEU A 41 15.42 -10.50 -8.76
C LEU A 41 14.89 -9.69 -9.95
N GLY A 42 15.53 -9.82 -11.12
CA GLY A 42 15.09 -9.14 -12.35
C GLY A 42 13.65 -9.51 -12.74
N LYS A 43 13.28 -10.80 -12.64
CA LYS A 43 11.90 -11.27 -12.89
C LYS A 43 10.89 -10.68 -11.90
N ARG A 44 11.25 -10.65 -10.61
CA ARG A 44 10.42 -10.06 -9.54
C ARG A 44 10.17 -8.57 -9.76
N LEU A 45 11.22 -7.82 -10.11
CA LEU A 45 11.11 -6.40 -10.47
C LEU A 45 10.30 -6.20 -11.75
N GLY A 46 10.41 -7.12 -12.72
CA GLY A 46 9.58 -7.13 -13.92
C GLY A 46 8.09 -7.30 -13.62
N VAL A 47 7.73 -8.22 -12.72
CA VAL A 47 6.33 -8.41 -12.29
C VAL A 47 5.81 -7.19 -11.53
N LEU A 48 6.61 -6.62 -10.62
CA LEU A 48 6.27 -5.35 -9.94
C LEU A 48 6.03 -4.22 -10.96
N GLY A 49 6.95 -4.04 -11.90
CA GLY A 49 6.85 -3.03 -12.95
C GLY A 49 5.61 -3.22 -13.82
N PHE A 50 5.29 -4.46 -14.19
CA PHE A 50 4.06 -4.77 -14.94
C PHE A 50 2.80 -4.40 -14.14
N GLY A 51 2.72 -4.76 -12.86
CA GLY A 51 1.60 -4.36 -12.00
C GLY A 51 1.43 -2.84 -11.92
N TRP A 52 2.54 -2.09 -11.88
CA TRP A 52 2.52 -0.63 -11.87
C TRP A 52 2.04 -0.04 -13.19
N VAL A 53 2.46 -0.60 -14.33
CA VAL A 53 1.96 -0.21 -15.64
C VAL A 53 0.44 -0.42 -15.72
N VAL A 54 -0.05 -1.56 -15.22
CA VAL A 54 -1.50 -1.85 -15.16
C VAL A 54 -2.22 -0.81 -14.28
N ALA A 55 -1.71 -0.54 -13.08
CA ALA A 55 -2.29 0.46 -12.19
C ALA A 55 -2.35 1.85 -12.82
N PHE A 56 -1.26 2.28 -13.46
CA PHE A 56 -1.17 3.57 -14.15
C PHE A 56 -2.12 3.65 -15.34
N ALA A 57 -2.23 2.58 -16.14
CA ALA A 57 -3.14 2.51 -17.27
C ALA A 57 -4.60 2.67 -16.84
N ILE A 58 -4.99 2.14 -15.67
CA ILE A 58 -6.34 2.32 -15.12
C ILE A 58 -6.51 3.75 -14.60
N TYR A 59 -5.57 4.24 -13.80
CA TYR A 59 -5.63 5.58 -13.21
C TYR A 59 -5.78 6.67 -14.27
N GLN A 60 -4.97 6.62 -15.34
CA GLN A 60 -5.03 7.59 -16.44
C GLN A 60 -6.11 7.26 -17.47
N GLY A 61 -6.31 5.98 -17.78
CA GLY A 61 -7.17 5.56 -18.88
C GLY A 61 -8.67 5.67 -18.56
N VAL A 62 -9.09 5.35 -17.33
CA VAL A 62 -10.51 5.40 -16.95
C VAL A 62 -11.11 6.79 -17.15
N PRO A 63 -10.52 7.89 -16.61
CA PRO A 63 -11.04 9.25 -16.83
C PRO A 63 -11.23 9.62 -18.32
N HIS A 64 -10.34 9.15 -19.20
CA HIS A 64 -10.46 9.41 -20.64
C HIS A 64 -11.65 8.70 -21.29
N VAL A 65 -12.08 7.56 -20.73
CA VAL A 65 -13.20 6.76 -21.26
C VAL A 65 -14.53 7.20 -20.66
N VAL A 66 -14.57 7.51 -19.36
CA VAL A 66 -15.82 7.79 -18.64
C VAL A 66 -16.19 9.27 -18.59
N GLY A 67 -15.28 10.16 -19.00
CA GLY A 67 -15.48 11.60 -18.97
C GLY A 67 -15.15 12.23 -17.61
N PRO A 68 -15.62 13.48 -17.35
CA PRO A 68 -15.30 14.19 -16.13
C PRO A 68 -15.70 13.41 -14.89
N LEU A 69 -14.73 13.19 -14.02
CA LEU A 69 -14.94 12.51 -12.76
C LEU A 69 -15.42 13.51 -11.68
N PRO A 70 -16.24 13.07 -10.72
CA PRO A 70 -16.49 13.84 -9.51
C PRO A 70 -15.19 14.03 -8.71
N GLU A 71 -15.20 14.93 -7.72
CA GLU A 71 -14.00 15.26 -6.92
C GLU A 71 -13.32 14.01 -6.30
N TRP A 72 -14.12 13.07 -5.79
CA TRP A 72 -13.64 11.79 -5.24
C TRP A 72 -13.18 10.79 -6.30
N GLY A 73 -13.46 11.04 -7.58
CA GLY A 73 -13.22 10.09 -8.65
C GLY A 73 -11.73 9.86 -8.93
N VAL A 74 -10.88 10.86 -8.71
CA VAL A 74 -9.42 10.72 -8.85
C VAL A 74 -8.85 9.74 -7.81
N ASP A 75 -9.26 9.87 -6.55
CA ASP A 75 -8.88 8.94 -5.49
C ASP A 75 -9.45 7.53 -5.73
N ALA A 76 -10.66 7.44 -6.29
CA ALA A 76 -11.28 6.17 -6.64
C ALA A 76 -10.56 5.46 -7.80
N THR A 77 -10.24 6.15 -8.90
CA THR A 77 -9.51 5.53 -10.02
C THR A 77 -8.08 5.16 -9.64
N GLY A 78 -7.41 5.99 -8.84
CA GLY A 78 -6.08 5.68 -8.31
C GLY A 78 -6.09 4.43 -7.43
N SER A 79 -7.05 4.35 -6.51
CA SER A 79 -7.26 3.19 -5.65
C SER A 79 -7.59 1.92 -6.46
N ALA A 80 -8.53 2.00 -7.40
CA ALA A 80 -8.90 0.87 -8.25
C ALA A 80 -7.72 0.38 -9.11
N GLY A 81 -6.96 1.31 -9.68
CA GLY A 81 -5.72 0.99 -10.41
C GLY A 81 -4.72 0.26 -9.52
N LEU A 82 -4.49 0.77 -8.30
CA LEU A 82 -3.60 0.14 -7.34
C LEU A 82 -4.05 -1.28 -7.00
N ALA A 83 -5.32 -1.50 -6.65
CA ALA A 83 -5.83 -2.83 -6.33
C ALA A 83 -5.65 -3.82 -7.50
N ILE A 84 -5.97 -3.42 -8.72
CA ILE A 84 -5.83 -4.29 -9.89
C ILE A 84 -4.34 -4.56 -10.19
N GLY A 85 -3.47 -3.56 -10.05
CA GLY A 85 -2.01 -3.73 -10.15
C GLY A 85 -1.47 -4.70 -9.11
N MET A 86 -1.95 -4.63 -7.86
CA MET A 86 -1.59 -5.56 -6.79
C MET A 86 -2.07 -6.98 -7.08
N LEU A 87 -3.27 -7.17 -7.64
CA LEU A 87 -3.75 -8.48 -8.06
C LEU A 87 -2.89 -9.07 -9.19
N ALA A 88 -2.42 -8.25 -10.12
CA ALA A 88 -1.48 -8.69 -11.16
C ALA A 88 -0.13 -9.13 -10.57
N ILE A 89 0.38 -8.39 -9.57
CA ILE A 89 1.60 -8.77 -8.85
C ILE A 89 1.41 -10.06 -8.06
N TRP A 90 0.33 -10.16 -7.31
CA TRP A 90 -0.06 -11.36 -6.57
C TRP A 90 -0.08 -12.58 -7.51
N LEU A 91 -0.79 -12.46 -8.63
CA LEU A 91 -0.90 -13.55 -9.61
C LEU A 91 0.47 -13.93 -10.17
N GLY A 92 1.29 -12.94 -10.56
CA GLY A 92 2.66 -13.19 -11.02
C GLY A 92 3.48 -13.92 -9.97
N TRP A 93 3.42 -13.50 -8.71
CA TRP A 93 4.13 -14.14 -7.61
C TRP A 93 3.71 -15.60 -7.41
N ARG A 94 2.39 -15.88 -7.47
CA ARG A 94 1.85 -17.25 -7.34
C ARG A 94 2.21 -18.14 -8.52
N ILE A 95 2.18 -17.63 -9.76
CA ILE A 95 2.55 -18.39 -10.96
C ILE A 95 4.00 -18.90 -10.86
N TRP A 96 4.91 -18.06 -10.36
CA TRP A 96 6.31 -18.40 -10.24
C TRP A 96 6.69 -18.99 -8.87
N ASN A 97 5.71 -19.17 -7.98
CA ASN A 97 5.87 -19.67 -6.61
C ASN A 97 7.02 -18.97 -5.86
N TRP A 98 7.07 -17.64 -5.97
CA TRP A 98 7.94 -16.82 -5.13
C TRP A 98 7.27 -16.65 -3.76
N GLY A 99 8.08 -16.42 -2.71
CA GLY A 99 7.67 -16.53 -1.30
C GLY A 99 6.38 -15.79 -0.92
N ASP A 100 5.89 -16.04 0.29
CA ASP A 100 4.53 -15.65 0.65
C ASP A 100 4.36 -14.19 1.11
N ILE A 101 5.47 -13.44 1.32
CA ILE A 101 5.43 -12.07 1.87
C ILE A 101 4.75 -11.11 0.90
N ILE A 102 5.11 -11.13 -0.39
CA ILE A 102 4.53 -10.22 -1.40
C ILE A 102 3.07 -10.55 -1.73
N PRO A 103 2.64 -11.83 -1.88
CA PRO A 103 1.24 -12.18 -2.02
C PRO A 103 0.37 -11.66 -0.89
N GLU A 104 0.80 -11.85 0.36
CA GLU A 104 0.05 -11.40 1.53
C GLU A 104 -0.02 -9.86 1.60
N PHE A 105 1.10 -9.17 1.33
CA PHE A 105 1.13 -7.71 1.16
C PHE A 105 0.14 -7.21 0.09
N ALA A 106 0.15 -7.84 -1.09
CA ALA A 106 -0.73 -7.47 -2.19
C ALA A 106 -2.21 -7.68 -1.83
N LEU A 107 -2.53 -8.79 -1.18
CA LEU A 107 -3.89 -9.07 -0.71
C LEU A 107 -4.33 -8.08 0.37
N LEU A 108 -3.46 -7.71 1.32
CA LEU A 108 -3.76 -6.70 2.32
C LEU A 108 -4.08 -5.35 1.66
N LEU A 109 -3.29 -4.92 0.66
CA LEU A 109 -3.57 -3.69 -0.07
C LEU A 109 -4.89 -3.74 -0.84
N VAL A 110 -5.21 -4.86 -1.49
CA VAL A 110 -6.53 -5.06 -2.12
C VAL A 110 -7.64 -4.99 -1.06
N ALA A 111 -7.44 -5.65 0.07
CA ALA A 111 -8.43 -5.75 1.14
C ALA A 111 -8.76 -4.38 1.74
N VAL A 112 -7.76 -3.51 1.99
CA VAL A 112 -8.02 -2.13 2.46
C VAL A 112 -8.63 -1.25 1.37
N THR A 113 -8.30 -1.51 0.10
CA THR A 113 -8.78 -0.70 -1.03
C THR A 113 -10.27 -0.87 -1.24
N ILE A 114 -10.82 -2.07 -1.03
CA ILE A 114 -12.25 -2.35 -1.25
C ILE A 114 -13.13 -1.45 -0.36
N PRO A 115 -12.99 -1.44 0.99
CA PRO A 115 -13.77 -0.53 1.82
C PRO A 115 -13.47 0.93 1.54
N HIS A 116 -12.22 1.29 1.23
CA HIS A 116 -11.88 2.65 0.84
C HIS A 116 -12.75 3.10 -0.35
N LEU A 117 -12.76 2.35 -1.44
CA LEU A 117 -13.59 2.64 -2.62
C LEU A 117 -15.09 2.74 -2.30
N LEU A 118 -15.59 1.94 -1.36
CA LEU A 118 -16.99 1.99 -0.93
C LEU A 118 -17.30 3.22 -0.07
N ILE A 119 -16.33 3.71 0.70
CA ILE A 119 -16.50 4.82 1.65
C ILE A 119 -16.24 6.17 0.98
N THR A 120 -15.24 6.29 0.09
CA THR A 120 -14.79 7.57 -0.51
C THR A 120 -15.94 8.42 -1.09
N PRO A 121 -16.96 7.87 -1.78
CA PRO A 121 -18.06 8.67 -2.31
C PRO A 121 -18.91 9.36 -1.23
N PHE A 122 -18.91 8.85 0.01
CA PHE A 122 -19.69 9.37 1.14
C PHE A 122 -18.85 10.13 2.15
N TRP A 123 -17.60 9.69 2.33
CA TRP A 123 -16.64 10.29 3.24
C TRP A 123 -15.24 10.13 2.64
N ASP A 124 -14.70 11.25 2.18
CA ASP A 124 -13.37 11.34 1.54
C ASP A 124 -12.25 11.13 2.58
N ILE A 125 -12.09 9.88 3.00
CA ILE A 125 -11.01 9.43 3.88
C ILE A 125 -9.68 9.58 3.14
N SER A 126 -8.65 10.01 3.85
CA SER A 126 -7.37 10.28 3.19
C SER A 126 -6.68 9.01 2.65
N SER A 127 -6.71 8.86 1.34
CA SER A 127 -5.97 7.83 0.58
C SER A 127 -4.47 7.86 0.90
N HIS A 128 -3.90 9.06 1.07
CA HIS A 128 -2.50 9.25 1.45
C HIS A 128 -2.16 8.62 2.80
N VAL A 129 -3.04 8.76 3.80
CA VAL A 129 -2.81 8.14 5.10
C VAL A 129 -2.99 6.63 5.00
N LEU A 130 -4.06 6.16 4.37
CA LEU A 130 -4.36 4.73 4.24
C LEU A 130 -3.23 3.97 3.53
N TYR A 131 -2.81 4.46 2.36
CA TYR A 131 -1.77 3.85 1.53
C TYR A 131 -0.35 4.17 1.98
N ALA A 132 -0.15 5.04 2.97
CA ALA A 132 1.12 5.13 3.68
C ALA A 132 1.17 4.13 4.85
N MET A 133 0.12 4.10 5.68
CA MET A 133 0.08 3.28 6.89
C MET A 133 0.03 1.79 6.59
N THR A 134 -0.75 1.37 5.60
CA THR A 134 -0.91 -0.06 5.26
C THR A 134 0.41 -0.73 4.83
N PRO A 135 1.16 -0.20 3.84
CA PRO A 135 2.38 -0.86 3.42
C PRO A 135 3.52 -0.71 4.45
N ALA A 136 3.66 0.43 5.12
CA ALA A 136 4.70 0.62 6.13
C ALA A 136 4.43 -0.20 7.40
N GLY A 137 3.18 -0.31 7.82
CA GLY A 137 2.78 -1.14 8.95
C GLY A 137 3.02 -2.63 8.66
N TYR A 138 2.70 -3.10 7.44
CA TYR A 138 3.01 -4.47 7.04
C TYR A 138 4.52 -4.74 7.03
N LEU A 139 5.33 -3.82 6.48
CA LEU A 139 6.79 -3.90 6.57
C LEU A 139 7.29 -4.00 8.01
N LEU A 140 6.72 -3.23 8.93
CA LEU A 140 7.07 -3.26 10.34
C LEU A 140 6.71 -4.61 11.00
N LEU A 141 5.60 -5.24 10.58
CA LEU A 141 5.23 -6.59 11.00
C LEU A 141 6.20 -7.64 10.48
N VAL A 142 6.70 -7.48 9.25
CA VAL A 142 7.70 -8.38 8.64
C VAL A 142 9.06 -8.25 9.34
N ASP A 143 9.54 -7.02 9.57
CA ASP A 143 10.82 -6.78 10.26
C ASP A 143 10.86 -5.40 10.93
N ARG A 144 11.27 -5.37 12.21
CA ARG A 144 11.39 -4.14 13.02
C ARG A 144 12.33 -3.09 12.42
N ARG A 145 13.28 -3.50 11.57
CA ARG A 145 14.21 -2.58 10.88
C ARG A 145 13.49 -1.58 9.97
N PHE A 146 12.24 -1.85 9.58
CA PHE A 146 11.43 -0.94 8.78
C PHE A 146 10.66 0.12 9.58
N LEU A 147 10.88 0.21 10.91
CA LEU A 147 10.28 1.25 11.78
C LEU A 147 10.36 2.69 11.22
N PRO A 148 11.47 3.14 10.61
CA PRO A 148 11.52 4.50 10.05
C PRO A 148 10.43 4.80 9.01
N LEU A 149 10.04 3.81 8.19
CA LEU A 149 8.96 3.98 7.20
C LEU A 149 7.60 4.11 7.88
N SER A 150 7.36 3.41 8.99
CA SER A 150 6.14 3.58 9.78
C SER A 150 6.05 4.97 10.42
N LEU A 151 7.17 5.55 10.85
CA LEU A 151 7.21 6.93 11.36
C LEU A 151 6.89 7.94 10.24
N VAL A 152 7.36 7.70 9.02
CA VAL A 152 6.97 8.49 7.85
C VAL A 152 5.47 8.37 7.59
N ALA A 153 4.92 7.16 7.61
CA ALA A 153 3.49 6.97 7.43
C ALA A 153 2.65 7.69 8.50
N LEU A 154 3.08 7.66 9.77
CA LEU A 154 2.42 8.41 10.86
C LEU A 154 2.50 9.92 10.65
N GLY A 155 3.61 10.43 10.11
CA GLY A 155 3.75 11.84 9.72
C GLY A 155 2.67 12.27 8.71
N MET A 156 2.22 11.36 7.84
CA MET A 156 1.16 11.65 6.86
C MET A 156 -0.18 12.00 7.52
N VAL A 157 -0.49 11.43 8.69
CA VAL A 157 -1.72 11.73 9.46
C VAL A 157 -1.79 13.22 9.82
N VAL A 158 -0.64 13.83 10.10
CA VAL A 158 -0.49 15.24 10.47
C VAL A 158 -0.28 16.11 9.24
N ALA A 159 0.44 15.62 8.23
CA ALA A 159 0.76 16.40 7.04
C ALA A 159 -0.47 16.75 6.22
N ARG A 160 -1.44 15.82 6.08
CA ARG A 160 -2.61 16.04 5.21
C ARG A 160 -3.52 17.19 5.68
N PRO A 161 -3.83 17.32 6.99
CA PRO A 161 -4.55 18.48 7.49
C PRO A 161 -3.76 19.78 7.43
N LEU A 162 -2.46 19.74 7.72
CA LEU A 162 -1.62 20.95 7.64
C LEU A 162 -1.41 21.44 6.20
N ALA A 163 -1.56 20.57 5.21
CA ALA A 163 -1.52 20.91 3.78
C ALA A 163 -2.86 21.46 3.24
N ASP A 164 -3.91 21.53 4.09
CA ASP A 164 -5.30 21.85 3.73
C ASP A 164 -5.90 20.85 2.72
N ALA A 165 -5.39 19.62 2.68
CA ALA A 165 -5.80 18.61 1.71
C ALA A 165 -6.91 17.70 2.22
N HIS A 166 -6.99 17.47 3.54
CA HIS A 166 -8.13 16.82 4.20
C HIS A 166 -8.31 17.41 5.60
N THR A 167 -9.46 17.16 6.21
CA THR A 167 -9.68 17.43 7.63
C THR A 167 -8.92 16.43 8.52
N TRP A 168 -8.67 16.81 9.78
CA TRP A 168 -8.12 15.91 10.79
C TRP A 168 -8.92 14.60 10.92
N LEU A 169 -10.25 14.70 10.86
CA LEU A 169 -11.13 13.55 10.98
C LEU A 169 -10.97 12.57 9.79
N GLN A 170 -10.84 13.08 8.56
CA GLN A 170 -10.58 12.27 7.37
C GLN A 170 -9.20 11.58 7.42
N SER A 171 -8.18 12.25 7.95
CA SER A 171 -6.86 11.65 8.16
C SER A 171 -6.88 10.58 9.24
N ILE A 172 -7.56 10.82 10.37
CA ILE A 172 -7.76 9.83 11.43
C ILE A 172 -8.57 8.63 10.91
N GLY A 173 -9.58 8.87 10.06
CA GLY A 173 -10.35 7.82 9.42
C GLY A 173 -9.48 6.87 8.59
N GLY A 174 -8.50 7.41 7.84
CA GLY A 174 -7.57 6.61 7.04
C GLY A 174 -6.66 5.76 7.91
N LEU A 175 -6.16 6.32 9.01
CA LEU A 175 -5.39 5.58 10.01
C LEU A 175 -6.24 4.48 10.66
N ALA A 176 -7.46 4.80 11.09
CA ALA A 176 -8.36 3.86 11.75
C ALA A 176 -8.71 2.67 10.85
N LEU A 177 -8.95 2.92 9.55
CA LEU A 177 -9.18 1.87 8.56
C LEU A 177 -7.96 0.96 8.41
N ALA A 178 -6.75 1.51 8.27
CA ALA A 178 -5.52 0.71 8.22
C ALA A 178 -5.35 -0.17 9.47
N LEU A 179 -5.54 0.42 10.66
CA LEU A 179 -5.43 -0.30 11.94
C LEU A 179 -6.48 -1.41 12.07
N ALA A 180 -7.71 -1.19 11.60
CA ALA A 180 -8.75 -2.22 11.62
C ALA A 180 -8.34 -3.46 10.81
N PHE A 181 -7.69 -3.27 9.66
CA PHE A 181 -7.18 -4.36 8.84
C PHE A 181 -5.98 -5.08 9.48
N PHE A 182 -5.09 -4.37 10.17
CA PHE A 182 -4.02 -5.03 10.94
C PHE A 182 -4.57 -5.85 12.12
N ILE A 183 -5.60 -5.35 12.81
CA ILE A 183 -6.28 -6.10 13.87
C ILE A 183 -6.95 -7.35 13.28
N ALA A 184 -7.59 -7.24 12.12
CA ALA A 184 -8.19 -8.37 11.43
C ALA A 184 -7.14 -9.40 11.00
N LEU A 185 -6.01 -8.95 10.44
CA LEU A 185 -4.89 -9.81 10.06
C LEU A 185 -4.35 -10.59 11.27
N ALA A 186 -4.03 -9.90 12.36
CA ALA A 186 -3.58 -10.54 13.61
C ALA A 186 -4.62 -11.52 14.18
N GLY A 187 -5.91 -11.25 13.99
CA GLY A 187 -7.00 -12.13 14.38
C GLY A 187 -7.12 -13.40 13.54
N VAL A 188 -6.75 -13.35 12.25
CA VAL A 188 -6.69 -14.53 11.35
C VAL A 188 -5.49 -15.40 11.72
N ASP A 189 -4.31 -14.81 11.87
CA ASP A 189 -3.08 -15.53 12.24
C ASP A 189 -3.22 -16.28 13.56
N SER A 190 -3.86 -15.64 14.55
CA SER A 190 -4.11 -16.25 15.86
C SER A 190 -5.02 -17.48 15.79
N ARG A 191 -5.87 -17.61 14.75
CA ARG A 191 -6.81 -18.74 14.58
C ARG A 191 -6.18 -19.90 13.82
N ASP A 192 -5.33 -19.60 12.85
CA ASP A 192 -4.67 -20.61 12.02
C ASP A 192 -3.47 -21.25 12.74
N GLY A 193 -3.10 -20.75 13.93
CA GLY A 193 -1.92 -21.19 14.69
C GLY A 193 -0.61 -20.83 13.99
N SER A 194 -0.68 -20.12 12.86
CA SER A 194 0.44 -19.46 12.21
C SER A 194 0.73 -18.19 13.00
N THR A 195 1.65 -18.30 13.96
CA THR A 195 2.37 -17.12 14.42
C THR A 195 2.97 -16.48 13.17
N LEU A 196 2.53 -15.28 12.78
CA LEU A 196 3.41 -14.32 12.09
C LEU A 196 4.78 -14.49 12.74
N ALA A 197 5.68 -15.15 12.03
CA ALA A 197 6.82 -15.82 12.62
C ALA A 197 7.65 -14.77 13.35
N LEU A 198 7.65 -14.85 14.69
CA LEU A 198 8.52 -14.13 15.60
C LEU A 198 8.61 -12.63 15.33
N VAL A 199 7.84 -11.85 16.10
CA VAL A 199 8.18 -10.45 16.36
C VAL A 199 9.56 -10.41 17.04
N GLY A 200 10.61 -10.39 16.22
CA GLY A 200 12.00 -10.09 16.54
C GLY A 200 12.63 -10.92 17.65
N GLU A 201 13.35 -11.99 17.27
CA GLU A 201 14.66 -12.27 17.87
C GLU A 201 15.77 -11.71 16.97
#